data_AF-A0A7X7J1C3-F1
#
_entry.id   AF-A0A7X7J1C3-F1
#
_cell.length_a   1.000
_cell.length_b   1.000
_cell.length_c   1.000
_cell.angle_alpha   90.00
_cell.angle_beta   90.00
_cell.angle_gamma   90.00
#
_symmetry.space_group_name_H-M   'P 1'
#
loop_
_entity.id
_entity.type
_entity.pdbx_description
1 polymer ?
#
loop_
_entity_poly.entity_id
_entity_poly.type
_entity_poly.pdbx_seq_one_letter_code
_entity_poly.pdbx_strand_id
1 'polypeptide(L)'
;MRLPFIAIAALTITLATSGQAASQPDYVEILDDELVDKIQGGLLGQILGNLNGLPHELKYNDAPGNVESYTPSLPEGARTDDDTDIEWIYTLEMQRSGRLLVSYPRVAELWSKHVNTHIWCANEYARLLMDLGIDPPLTGRIALNPWSSFNISGQFVCEAFGLVAPGMPQTASRIGLHYTHVSIDGEPAQSTQLLDTMIATAFVETDVEKIVDAGLAALDRRSILRAVVGDVQAWFKENPADWRKTWKAIHGKYAGHGGMRDFNGSELNTAAIIGSLLYGRGDFVETLRLGFNFGWDADCNAATAGAIVGVIKGRKRMDARGWTIRDTYRNLTRPGMPEDETITGYGRRLVDVAQKVILTHGGEKRVIDGRTVWRIAVEKPASVERLPQPIDRLEELRSALLPRIRQDLTGTTRDRARAAYLAMALGEAETLAEDRPIDWQEALAALKTDRQLLTALFKAPPSAAKALQDRARAAGLEVPTTSPS
;
A
#
# COMPACT_ATOMS: atom_id res chain seq x y z
N MET A 1 -0.41 -85.44 9.83
CA MET A 1 0.24 -84.22 9.30
C MET A 1 -0.88 -83.26 8.91
N ARG A 2 -1.18 -82.27 9.76
CA ARG A 2 -2.31 -81.33 9.62
C ARG A 2 -1.77 -79.98 9.14
N LEU A 3 -2.25 -79.50 7.99
CA LEU A 3 -2.01 -78.12 7.53
C LEU A 3 -2.96 -77.16 8.25
N PRO A 4 -2.51 -75.96 8.68
CA PRO A 4 -3.37 -75.00 9.35
C PRO A 4 -4.11 -74.11 8.35
N PHE A 5 -5.41 -73.91 8.61
CA PHE A 5 -6.23 -72.87 8.01
C PHE A 5 -5.80 -71.50 8.55
N ILE A 6 -5.42 -70.57 7.66
CA ILE A 6 -5.16 -69.16 8.00
C ILE A 6 -6.47 -68.40 7.81
N ALA A 7 -7.00 -67.84 8.89
CA ALA A 7 -8.14 -66.93 8.87
C ALA A 7 -7.67 -65.52 8.49
N ILE A 8 -8.26 -64.94 7.45
CA ILE A 8 -8.02 -63.55 7.04
C ILE A 8 -8.94 -62.66 7.88
N ALA A 9 -8.36 -61.89 8.80
CA ALA A 9 -9.07 -60.84 9.52
C ALA A 9 -9.14 -59.57 8.64
N ALA A 10 -10.36 -59.16 8.28
CA ALA A 10 -10.60 -57.88 7.62
C ALA A 10 -10.44 -56.74 8.63
N LEU A 11 -9.44 -55.88 8.41
CA LEU A 11 -9.19 -54.68 9.20
C LEU A 11 -10.02 -53.53 8.65
N THR A 12 -11.14 -53.21 9.29
CA THR A 12 -11.94 -52.01 9.00
C THR A 12 -11.21 -50.78 9.54
N ILE A 13 -10.62 -49.98 8.66
CA ILE A 13 -10.05 -48.68 9.00
C ILE A 13 -11.18 -47.64 9.03
N THR A 14 -11.66 -47.30 10.23
CA THR A 14 -12.49 -46.12 10.45
C THR A 14 -11.63 -44.87 10.39
N LEU A 15 -11.71 -44.14 9.28
CA LEU A 15 -11.20 -42.77 9.16
C LEU A 15 -12.04 -41.85 10.05
N ALA A 16 -11.52 -41.52 11.23
CA ALA A 16 -12.06 -40.44 12.05
C ALA A 16 -11.71 -39.10 11.37
N THR A 17 -12.64 -38.53 10.62
CA THR A 17 -12.56 -37.15 10.18
C THR A 17 -12.70 -36.26 11.42
N SER A 18 -11.60 -35.70 11.90
CA SER A 18 -11.62 -34.61 12.87
C SER A 18 -12.20 -33.37 12.19
N GLY A 19 -13.52 -33.22 12.25
CA GLY A 19 -14.18 -31.96 11.94
C GLY A 19 -13.75 -30.94 12.99
N GLN A 20 -12.79 -30.07 12.65
CA GLN A 20 -12.63 -28.82 13.35
C GLN A 20 -13.93 -28.02 13.13
N ALA A 21 -14.78 -27.98 14.13
CA ALA A 21 -15.88 -27.03 14.16
C ALA A 21 -15.27 -25.64 14.02
N ALA A 22 -15.56 -24.96 12.90
CA ALA A 22 -15.21 -23.56 12.75
C ALA A 22 -15.85 -22.80 13.93
N SER A 23 -15.03 -22.18 14.79
CA SER A 23 -15.53 -21.31 15.84
C SER A 23 -16.40 -20.23 15.18
N GLN A 24 -17.60 -19.98 15.68
CA GLN A 24 -18.39 -18.85 15.18
C GLN A 24 -17.56 -17.57 15.29
N PRO A 25 -17.60 -16.69 14.28
CA PRO A 25 -16.86 -15.44 14.34
C PRO A 25 -17.34 -14.62 15.54
N ASP A 26 -16.40 -13.95 16.21
CA ASP A 26 -16.75 -12.94 17.20
C ASP A 26 -17.44 -11.79 16.47
N TYR A 27 -18.42 -11.15 17.13
CA TYR A 27 -19.16 -10.03 16.55
C TYR A 27 -19.06 -8.81 17.44
N VAL A 28 -19.00 -7.63 16.81
CA VAL A 28 -19.19 -6.34 17.47
C VAL A 28 -20.41 -5.65 16.89
N GLU A 29 -21.04 -4.80 17.69
CA GLU A 29 -22.15 -3.95 17.27
C GLU A 29 -21.67 -2.50 17.26
N ILE A 30 -21.79 -1.84 16.10
CA ILE A 30 -21.45 -0.42 15.93
C ILE A 30 -22.72 0.29 15.43
N LEU A 31 -23.07 1.42 16.05
CA LEU A 31 -24.18 2.24 15.58
C LEU A 31 -23.87 2.80 14.17
N ASP A 32 -24.89 2.90 13.31
CA ASP A 32 -24.70 3.43 11.95
C ASP A 32 -24.10 4.84 11.95
N ASP A 33 -24.53 5.70 12.86
CA ASP A 33 -24.01 7.06 12.98
C ASP A 33 -22.60 7.11 13.60
N GLU A 34 -22.20 6.11 14.39
CA GLU A 34 -20.84 5.93 14.88
C GLU A 34 -19.91 5.42 13.78
N LEU A 35 -20.37 4.44 12.97
CA LEU A 35 -19.61 3.94 11.83
C LEU A 35 -19.30 5.07 10.84
N VAL A 36 -20.32 5.87 10.49
CA VAL A 36 -20.16 7.06 9.64
C VAL A 36 -19.20 8.05 10.28
N ASP A 37 -19.34 8.34 11.58
CA ASP A 37 -18.50 9.30 12.30
C ASP A 37 -17.02 8.89 12.30
N LYS A 38 -16.74 7.60 12.52
CA LYS A 38 -15.40 7.03 12.53
C LYS A 38 -14.75 7.06 11.15
N ILE A 39 -15.47 6.66 10.10
CA ILE A 39 -14.96 6.70 8.71
C ILE A 39 -14.66 8.15 8.29
N GLN A 40 -15.58 9.07 8.57
CA GLN A 40 -15.39 10.50 8.27
C GLN A 40 -14.24 11.12 9.07
N GLY A 41 -14.04 10.67 10.31
CA GLY A 41 -12.93 11.09 11.15
C GLY A 41 -11.59 10.58 10.62
N GLY A 42 -11.53 9.32 10.20
CA GLY A 42 -10.36 8.73 9.56
C GLY A 42 -9.97 9.45 8.27
N LEU A 43 -10.91 9.65 7.35
CA LEU A 43 -10.65 10.38 6.10
C LEU A 43 -10.21 11.83 6.36
N LEU A 44 -10.88 12.55 7.27
CA LEU A 44 -10.45 13.91 7.63
C LEU A 44 -9.04 13.89 8.23
N GLY A 45 -8.73 12.89 9.05
CA GLY A 45 -7.42 12.68 9.64
C GLY A 45 -6.32 12.51 8.60
N GLN A 46 -6.55 11.66 7.60
CA GLN A 46 -5.67 11.45 6.45
C GLN A 46 -5.43 12.76 5.69
N ILE A 47 -6.50 13.46 5.30
CA ILE A 47 -6.42 14.71 4.53
C ILE A 47 -5.70 15.81 5.31
N LEU A 48 -5.94 15.93 6.61
CA LEU A 48 -5.26 16.92 7.46
C LEU A 48 -3.78 16.59 7.63
N GLY A 49 -3.43 15.31 7.75
CA GLY A 49 -2.05 14.85 7.87
C GLY A 49 -1.26 15.09 6.59
N ASN A 50 -1.83 14.70 5.44
CA ASN A 50 -1.25 14.99 4.13
C ASN A 50 -1.10 16.51 3.91
N LEU A 51 -2.21 17.24 3.77
CA LEU A 51 -2.13 18.59 3.21
C LEU A 51 -1.45 19.61 4.13
N ASN A 52 -1.49 19.39 5.45
CA ASN A 52 -0.72 20.21 6.39
C ASN A 52 0.71 19.69 6.59
N GLY A 53 1.00 18.45 6.19
CA GLY A 53 2.31 17.84 6.21
C GLY A 53 3.17 18.21 5.00
N LEU A 54 2.59 18.53 3.84
CA LEU A 54 3.31 18.90 2.62
C LEU A 54 4.47 19.91 2.83
N PRO A 55 4.36 20.96 3.67
CA PRO A 55 5.47 21.88 3.94
C PRO A 55 6.68 21.26 4.68
N HIS A 56 6.53 20.02 5.16
CA HIS A 56 7.51 19.26 5.95
C HIS A 56 8.06 18.04 5.18
N GLU A 57 7.45 17.69 4.06
CA GLU A 57 7.88 16.62 3.15
C GLU A 57 9.37 16.79 2.78
N LEU A 58 10.13 15.72 2.95
CA LEU A 58 11.58 15.59 2.69
C LEU A 58 12.48 16.64 3.35
N LYS A 59 11.99 17.38 4.35
CA LYS A 59 12.72 18.50 4.97
C LYS A 59 13.65 18.08 6.10
N TYR A 60 13.30 17.01 6.82
CA TYR A 60 13.94 16.60 8.07
C TYR A 60 14.54 15.20 7.94
N ASN A 61 15.54 15.06 7.07
CA ASN A 61 16.14 13.75 6.77
C ASN A 61 17.37 13.45 7.63
N ASP A 62 18.21 14.45 7.90
CA ASP A 62 19.46 14.31 8.66
C ASP A 62 19.35 14.78 10.12
N ALA A 63 18.21 15.38 10.48
CA ALA A 63 17.91 15.83 11.83
C ALA A 63 16.40 15.80 12.08
N PRO A 64 15.95 15.60 13.33
CA PRO A 64 14.54 15.67 13.67
C PRO A 64 14.00 17.09 13.46
N GLY A 65 12.71 17.19 13.17
CA GLY A 65 12.04 18.47 13.01
C GLY A 65 11.96 19.33 14.27
N ASN A 66 11.50 20.55 14.03
CA ASN A 66 11.35 21.61 15.04
C ASN A 66 9.95 22.27 15.04
N VAL A 67 8.91 21.58 14.56
CA VAL A 67 7.53 22.08 14.63
C VAL A 67 7.06 22.02 16.08
N GLU A 68 7.05 23.17 16.76
CA GLU A 68 6.70 23.27 18.18
C GLU A 68 5.20 23.25 18.45
N SER A 69 4.40 23.80 17.54
CA SER A 69 2.95 23.85 17.63
C SER A 69 2.31 23.62 16.27
N TYR A 70 1.11 23.06 16.30
CA TYR A 70 0.33 22.77 15.11
C TYR A 70 -1.15 22.98 15.42
N THR A 71 -1.85 23.64 14.51
CA THR A 71 -3.32 23.75 14.53
C THR A 71 -3.84 23.22 13.21
N PRO A 72 -4.63 22.13 13.21
CA PRO A 72 -5.24 21.63 11.99
C PRO A 72 -6.09 22.70 11.31
N SER A 73 -5.93 22.84 10.00
CA SER A 73 -6.74 23.77 9.20
C SER A 73 -6.76 23.38 7.73
N LEU A 74 -7.86 23.69 7.04
CA LEU A 74 -8.04 23.61 5.60
C LEU A 74 -8.93 24.79 5.16
N PRO A 75 -8.46 26.05 5.26
CA PRO A 75 -9.28 27.22 4.97
C PRO A 75 -9.72 27.30 3.50
N GLU A 76 -8.89 26.77 2.61
CA GLU A 76 -9.23 26.61 1.20
C GLU A 76 -9.97 25.30 0.92
N GLY A 77 -10.02 24.37 1.87
CA GLY A 77 -10.50 23.01 1.69
C GLY A 77 -9.43 22.08 1.14
N ALA A 78 -9.80 20.81 0.95
CA ALA A 78 -8.91 19.79 0.44
C ALA A 78 -8.74 19.84 -1.08
N ARG A 79 -7.69 19.19 -1.58
CA ARG A 79 -7.39 18.98 -2.99
C ARG A 79 -6.80 17.60 -3.20
N THR A 80 -6.81 17.12 -4.43
CA THR A 80 -6.09 15.92 -4.83
C THR A 80 -4.60 16.06 -4.61
N ASP A 81 -4.04 14.99 -4.09
CA ASP A 81 -2.63 14.75 -3.79
C ASP A 81 -2.46 13.22 -3.74
N ASP A 82 -1.28 12.68 -4.08
CA ASP A 82 -1.14 11.25 -4.39
C ASP A 82 -1.41 10.30 -3.22
N ASP A 83 -1.30 10.77 -1.98
CA ASP A 83 -1.68 10.02 -0.78
C ASP A 83 -3.20 9.81 -0.61
N THR A 84 -4.03 10.50 -1.39
CA THR A 84 -5.49 10.47 -1.22
C THR A 84 -6.24 10.23 -2.52
N ASP A 85 -5.67 10.63 -3.65
CA ASP A 85 -6.40 10.70 -4.91
C ASP A 85 -6.39 9.39 -5.72
N ILE A 86 -5.40 8.52 -5.55
CA ILE A 86 -5.37 7.19 -6.18
C ILE A 86 -6.42 6.29 -5.51
N GLU A 87 -6.49 6.32 -4.18
CA GLU A 87 -7.52 5.62 -3.40
C GLU A 87 -8.93 6.09 -3.74
N TRP A 88 -9.08 7.38 -4.03
CA TRP A 88 -10.37 7.96 -4.40
C TRP A 88 -10.90 7.40 -5.72
N ILE A 89 -10.03 7.15 -6.70
CA ILE A 89 -10.39 6.48 -7.96
C ILE A 89 -10.93 5.07 -7.68
N TYR A 90 -10.22 4.30 -6.85
CA TYR A 90 -10.64 2.95 -6.51
C TYR A 90 -11.94 2.95 -5.72
N THR A 91 -12.07 3.81 -4.71
CA THR A 91 -13.28 3.96 -3.90
C THR A 91 -14.49 4.27 -4.78
N LEU A 92 -14.34 5.20 -5.73
CA LEU A 92 -15.41 5.55 -6.66
C LEU A 92 -15.79 4.38 -7.57
N GLU A 93 -14.82 3.62 -8.09
CA GLU A 93 -15.10 2.44 -8.92
C GLU A 93 -15.75 1.32 -8.09
N MET A 94 -15.31 1.08 -6.85
CA MET A 94 -15.93 0.08 -5.96
C MET A 94 -17.37 0.43 -5.65
N GLN A 95 -17.64 1.71 -5.33
CA GLN A 95 -19.00 2.21 -5.07
C GLN A 95 -19.89 2.03 -6.31
N ARG A 96 -19.42 2.42 -7.50
CA ARG A 96 -20.20 2.38 -8.75
C ARG A 96 -20.43 0.96 -9.27
N SER A 97 -19.39 0.14 -9.31
CA SER A 97 -19.45 -1.21 -9.86
C SER A 97 -19.98 -2.23 -8.85
N GLY A 98 -19.90 -1.89 -7.56
CA GLY A 98 -20.13 -2.83 -6.47
C GLY A 98 -19.07 -3.94 -6.38
N ARG A 99 -17.89 -3.81 -7.00
CA ARG A 99 -16.82 -4.81 -6.87
C ARG A 99 -15.76 -4.31 -5.91
N LEU A 100 -15.56 -5.02 -4.80
CA LEU A 100 -14.53 -4.68 -3.81
C LEU A 100 -13.10 -4.94 -4.32
N LEU A 101 -12.95 -5.95 -5.19
CA LEU A 101 -11.71 -6.24 -5.91
C LEU A 101 -11.95 -6.01 -7.41
N VAL A 102 -11.64 -4.80 -7.87
CA VAL A 102 -11.74 -4.44 -9.30
C VAL A 102 -10.67 -5.19 -10.08
N SER A 103 -11.03 -5.82 -11.20
CA SER A 103 -10.06 -6.61 -11.96
C SER A 103 -8.87 -5.77 -12.43
N TYR A 104 -7.68 -6.36 -12.49
CA TYR A 104 -6.49 -5.62 -12.88
C TYR A 104 -6.54 -4.96 -14.28
N PRO A 105 -7.15 -5.57 -15.32
CA PRO A 105 -7.35 -4.87 -16.59
C PRO A 105 -8.18 -3.59 -16.42
N ARG A 106 -9.22 -3.62 -15.56
CA ARG A 106 -10.02 -2.44 -15.25
C ARG A 106 -9.23 -1.41 -14.44
N VAL A 107 -8.35 -1.86 -13.54
CA VAL A 107 -7.40 -0.96 -12.84
C VAL A 107 -6.47 -0.26 -13.83
N ALA A 108 -5.91 -0.99 -14.81
CA ALA A 108 -5.07 -0.38 -15.86
C ALA A 108 -5.85 0.66 -16.67
N GLU A 109 -7.10 0.38 -17.06
CA GLU A 109 -7.97 1.36 -17.73
C GLU A 109 -8.18 2.63 -16.89
N LEU A 110 -8.44 2.48 -15.59
CA LEU A 110 -8.63 3.60 -14.67
C LEU A 110 -7.35 4.44 -14.55
N TRP A 111 -6.19 3.79 -14.41
CA TRP A 111 -4.89 4.48 -14.35
C TRP A 111 -4.58 5.23 -15.64
N SER A 112 -4.70 4.57 -16.80
CA SER A 112 -4.48 5.24 -18.09
C SER A 112 -5.41 6.44 -18.30
N LYS A 113 -6.62 6.40 -17.74
CA LYS A 113 -7.57 7.51 -17.85
C LYS A 113 -7.33 8.63 -16.84
N HIS A 114 -6.98 8.29 -15.59
CA HIS A 114 -7.06 9.21 -14.46
C HIS A 114 -5.71 9.50 -13.77
N VAL A 115 -4.68 8.67 -13.95
CA VAL A 115 -3.42 8.71 -13.19
C VAL A 115 -2.25 8.90 -14.16
N ASN A 116 -2.05 10.14 -14.65
CA ASN A 116 -1.06 10.43 -15.70
C ASN A 116 -0.02 11.51 -15.33
N THR A 117 -0.19 12.21 -14.21
CA THR A 117 0.73 13.24 -13.71
C THR A 117 0.70 13.25 -12.19
N HIS A 118 1.65 13.93 -11.53
CA HIS A 118 1.70 13.99 -10.06
C HIS A 118 1.64 12.59 -9.44
N ILE A 119 2.56 11.76 -9.93
CA ILE A 119 2.86 10.41 -9.46
C ILE A 119 4.38 10.26 -9.53
N TRP A 120 4.95 9.56 -8.57
CA TRP A 120 6.40 9.45 -8.44
C TRP A 120 6.83 8.00 -8.25
N CYS A 121 8.13 7.75 -8.44
CA CYS A 121 8.81 6.52 -8.05
C CYS A 121 8.10 5.26 -8.56
N ALA A 122 7.61 4.38 -7.66
CA ALA A 122 6.99 3.11 -8.03
C ALA A 122 5.67 3.28 -8.79
N ASN A 123 4.87 4.30 -8.45
CA ASN A 123 3.62 4.61 -9.14
C ASN A 123 3.87 5.17 -10.55
N GLU A 124 4.82 6.10 -10.69
CA GLU A 124 5.26 6.60 -12.00
C GLU A 124 5.77 5.44 -12.88
N TYR A 125 6.63 4.59 -12.33
CA TYR A 125 7.17 3.45 -13.05
C TYR A 125 6.09 2.44 -13.45
N ALA A 126 5.14 2.14 -12.55
CA ALA A 126 4.00 1.29 -12.86
C ALA A 126 3.17 1.85 -14.02
N ARG A 127 2.94 3.16 -14.04
CA ARG A 127 2.23 3.83 -15.14
C ARG A 127 2.99 3.70 -16.47
N LEU A 128 4.31 3.86 -16.47
CA LEU A 128 5.14 3.67 -17.67
C LEU A 128 5.10 2.22 -18.17
N LEU A 129 5.08 1.23 -17.27
CA LEU A 129 4.91 -0.17 -17.63
C LEU A 129 3.53 -0.45 -18.26
N MET A 130 2.47 0.21 -17.78
CA MET A 130 1.14 0.14 -18.42
C MET A 130 1.17 0.73 -19.83
N ASP A 131 1.91 1.83 -20.07
CA ASP A 131 2.10 2.36 -21.44
C ASP A 131 2.83 1.37 -22.34
N LEU A 132 3.71 0.55 -21.79
CA LEU A 132 4.34 -0.57 -22.50
C LEU A 132 3.40 -1.77 -22.73
N GLY A 133 2.24 -1.79 -22.08
CA GLY A 133 1.23 -2.84 -22.18
C GLY A 133 1.48 -4.00 -21.21
N ILE A 134 2.08 -3.70 -20.06
CA ILE A 134 2.20 -4.60 -18.92
C ILE A 134 1.14 -4.16 -17.90
N ASP A 135 0.17 -5.04 -17.62
CA ASP A 135 -0.92 -4.73 -16.70
C ASP A 135 -0.55 -5.12 -15.25
N PRO A 136 -1.16 -4.49 -14.24
CA PRO A 136 -1.12 -4.97 -12.87
C PRO A 136 -1.56 -6.45 -12.76
N PRO A 137 -1.06 -7.21 -11.75
CA PRO A 137 -0.11 -6.78 -10.73
C PRO A 137 1.35 -6.89 -11.20
N LEU A 138 1.60 -7.17 -12.49
CA LEU A 138 2.98 -7.31 -12.99
C LEU A 138 3.76 -6.00 -12.85
N THR A 139 3.09 -4.86 -13.00
CA THR A 139 3.66 -3.52 -12.83
C THR A 139 4.22 -3.25 -11.43
N GLY A 140 3.75 -3.97 -10.41
CA GLY A 140 4.27 -3.88 -9.05
C GLY A 140 5.35 -4.91 -8.72
N ARG A 141 5.61 -5.91 -9.57
CA ARG A 141 6.60 -6.96 -9.28
C ARG A 141 8.01 -6.39 -9.26
N ILE A 142 8.79 -6.68 -8.22
CA ILE A 142 10.17 -6.19 -8.04
C ILE A 142 11.05 -6.48 -9.26
N ALA A 143 10.89 -7.66 -9.88
CA ALA A 143 11.63 -8.05 -11.08
C ALA A 143 11.36 -7.10 -12.27
N LEU A 144 10.17 -6.50 -12.35
CA LEU A 144 9.74 -5.63 -13.44
C LEU A 144 9.67 -4.15 -13.05
N ASN A 145 9.67 -3.82 -11.76
CA ASN A 145 9.64 -2.45 -11.28
C ASN A 145 10.74 -2.25 -10.22
N PRO A 146 11.86 -1.61 -10.58
CA PRO A 146 12.99 -1.49 -9.68
C PRO A 146 12.72 -0.55 -8.49
N TRP A 147 11.66 0.25 -8.52
CA TRP A 147 11.25 1.10 -7.40
C TRP A 147 10.39 0.35 -6.36
N SER A 148 9.74 -0.73 -6.78
CA SER A 148 8.77 -1.49 -5.98
C SER A 148 9.34 -2.03 -4.65
N SER A 149 10.62 -2.43 -4.62
CA SER A 149 11.20 -3.17 -3.50
C SER A 149 11.39 -2.38 -2.19
N PHE A 150 11.28 -1.06 -2.24
CA PHE A 150 11.49 -0.19 -1.07
C PHE A 150 10.45 0.92 -0.93
N ASN A 151 9.75 1.27 -2.01
CA ASN A 151 8.93 2.48 -2.06
C ASN A 151 7.73 2.41 -1.10
N ILE A 152 7.37 3.54 -0.52
CA ILE A 152 6.25 3.67 0.44
C ILE A 152 4.85 3.67 -0.20
N SER A 153 4.65 3.38 -1.50
CA SER A 153 3.28 3.31 -2.08
C SER A 153 2.34 2.37 -1.31
N GLY A 154 2.90 1.39 -0.59
CA GLY A 154 2.13 0.55 0.33
C GLY A 154 1.73 1.21 1.66
N GLN A 155 1.98 2.51 1.84
CA GLN A 155 1.73 3.30 3.06
C GLN A 155 0.76 4.47 2.83
N PHE A 156 0.68 5.03 1.62
CA PHE A 156 -0.23 6.13 1.26
C PHE A 156 -1.30 5.77 0.23
N VAL A 157 -1.31 4.53 -0.28
CA VAL A 157 -2.36 4.00 -1.16
C VAL A 157 -3.05 2.81 -0.48
N CYS A 158 -3.20 2.85 0.85
CA CYS A 158 -3.85 1.79 1.61
C CYS A 158 -5.00 2.25 2.54
N GLU A 159 -4.98 3.47 3.05
CA GLU A 159 -5.82 3.94 4.14
C GLU A 159 -7.31 3.73 3.89
N ALA A 160 -7.79 4.02 2.68
CA ALA A 160 -9.18 3.77 2.29
C ALA A 160 -9.62 2.32 2.54
N PHE A 161 -8.74 1.34 2.36
CA PHE A 161 -9.07 -0.08 2.49
C PHE A 161 -9.18 -0.52 3.95
N GLY A 162 -8.35 0.04 4.83
CA GLY A 162 -8.55 -0.01 6.27
C GLY A 162 -9.88 0.63 6.71
N LEU A 163 -10.20 1.81 6.16
CA LEU A 163 -11.42 2.56 6.51
C LEU A 163 -12.72 1.84 6.12
N VAL A 164 -12.70 1.06 5.02
CA VAL A 164 -13.88 0.31 4.56
C VAL A 164 -14.03 -1.07 5.21
N ALA A 165 -13.10 -1.50 6.05
CA ALA A 165 -13.12 -2.84 6.66
C ALA A 165 -13.12 -2.77 8.20
N PRO A 166 -14.11 -2.11 8.83
CA PRO A 166 -14.13 -1.87 10.28
C PRO A 166 -14.08 -3.18 11.06
N GLY A 167 -13.10 -3.33 11.96
CA GLY A 167 -12.91 -4.54 12.78
C GLY A 167 -12.51 -5.80 11.99
N MET A 168 -12.18 -5.68 10.70
CA MET A 168 -11.85 -6.80 9.80
C MET A 168 -10.43 -6.64 9.22
N PRO A 169 -9.38 -6.74 10.04
CA PRO A 169 -7.99 -6.47 9.62
C PRO A 169 -7.47 -7.35 8.47
N GLN A 170 -7.87 -8.62 8.37
CA GLN A 170 -7.43 -9.49 7.28
C GLN A 170 -8.13 -9.13 5.97
N THR A 171 -9.42 -8.80 6.03
CA THR A 171 -10.19 -8.33 4.88
C THR A 171 -9.66 -6.99 4.38
N ALA A 172 -9.38 -6.05 5.30
CA ALA A 172 -8.72 -4.78 4.97
C ALA A 172 -7.44 -5.02 4.17
N SER A 173 -6.54 -5.83 4.74
CA SER A 173 -5.25 -6.18 4.12
C SER A 173 -5.39 -6.85 2.76
N ARG A 174 -6.40 -7.71 2.55
CA ARG A 174 -6.63 -8.36 1.24
C ARG A 174 -7.09 -7.37 0.18
N ILE A 175 -7.95 -6.41 0.56
CA ILE A 175 -8.39 -5.35 -0.34
C ILE A 175 -7.20 -4.44 -0.65
N GLY A 176 -6.46 -3.99 0.37
CA GLY A 176 -5.33 -3.10 0.15
C GLY A 176 -4.21 -3.71 -0.68
N LEU A 177 -3.78 -4.93 -0.37
CA LEU A 177 -2.76 -5.64 -1.17
C LEU A 177 -3.17 -5.77 -2.64
N HIS A 178 -4.46 -5.99 -2.93
CA HIS A 178 -4.92 -6.06 -4.31
C HIS A 178 -4.61 -4.76 -5.08
N TYR A 179 -4.80 -3.60 -4.45
CA TYR A 179 -4.60 -2.30 -5.08
C TYR A 179 -3.16 -1.78 -4.97
N THR A 180 -2.42 -2.09 -3.91
CA THR A 180 -1.02 -1.67 -3.76
C THR A 180 -0.09 -2.52 -4.65
N HIS A 181 -0.44 -3.78 -4.95
CA HIS A 181 0.27 -4.59 -5.95
C HIS A 181 0.29 -4.03 -7.37
N VAL A 182 -0.43 -2.94 -7.62
CA VAL A 182 -0.29 -2.16 -8.85
C VAL A 182 1.11 -1.57 -8.98
N SER A 183 1.75 -1.16 -7.88
CA SER A 183 3.06 -0.50 -7.93
C SER A 183 4.13 -1.13 -7.04
N ILE A 184 3.76 -1.95 -6.06
CA ILE A 184 4.70 -2.52 -5.09
C ILE A 184 4.55 -4.04 -4.88
N ASP A 185 5.58 -4.66 -4.30
CA ASP A 185 5.62 -6.08 -3.95
C ASP A 185 6.67 -6.31 -2.83
N GLY A 186 6.60 -7.46 -2.15
CA GLY A 186 7.57 -7.81 -1.11
C GLY A 186 7.42 -6.99 0.19
N GLU A 187 8.52 -6.37 0.67
CA GLU A 187 8.53 -5.66 1.96
C GLU A 187 7.55 -4.47 2.02
N PRO A 188 7.46 -3.59 0.99
CA PRO A 188 6.41 -2.58 0.96
C PRO A 188 4.98 -3.13 0.99
N ALA A 189 4.72 -4.34 0.48
CA ALA A 189 3.39 -4.94 0.58
C ALA A 189 3.07 -5.35 2.04
N GLN A 190 4.09 -5.60 2.85
CA GLN A 190 3.91 -5.83 4.29
C GLN A 190 3.49 -4.55 5.01
N SER A 191 3.90 -3.36 4.56
CA SER A 191 3.41 -2.11 5.16
C SER A 191 1.92 -1.90 4.90
N THR A 192 1.40 -2.33 3.75
CA THR A 192 -0.05 -2.31 3.48
C THR A 192 -0.79 -3.15 4.51
N GLN A 193 -0.35 -4.40 4.75
CA GLN A 193 -0.96 -5.27 5.76
C GLN A 193 -0.90 -4.67 7.17
N LEU A 194 0.24 -4.07 7.53
CA LEU A 194 0.45 -3.40 8.82
C LEU A 194 -0.58 -2.28 9.02
N LEU A 195 -0.68 -1.37 8.07
CA LEU A 195 -1.45 -0.14 8.20
C LEU A 195 -2.96 -0.37 8.03
N ASP A 196 -3.36 -1.19 7.05
CA ASP A 196 -4.76 -1.63 6.90
C ASP A 196 -5.28 -2.30 8.16
N THR A 197 -4.46 -3.19 8.75
CA THR A 197 -4.79 -3.85 10.02
C THR A 197 -4.97 -2.85 11.14
N MET A 198 -4.06 -1.86 11.26
CA MET A 198 -4.12 -0.83 12.30
C MET A 198 -5.38 0.03 12.17
N ILE A 199 -5.70 0.49 10.96
CA ILE A 199 -6.88 1.32 10.69
C ILE A 199 -8.17 0.53 10.95
N ALA A 200 -8.28 -0.71 10.44
CA ALA A 200 -9.43 -1.58 10.68
C ALA A 200 -9.63 -1.87 12.17
N THR A 201 -8.55 -2.09 12.91
CA THR A 201 -8.57 -2.36 14.36
C THR A 201 -9.03 -1.14 15.17
N ALA A 202 -8.70 0.08 14.73
CA ALA A 202 -9.07 1.32 15.42
C ALA A 202 -10.59 1.56 15.52
N PHE A 203 -11.41 0.82 14.76
CA PHE A 203 -12.86 0.85 14.90
C PHE A 203 -13.34 0.21 16.22
N VAL A 204 -12.59 -0.74 16.77
CA VAL A 204 -12.97 -1.55 17.95
C VAL A 204 -11.96 -1.48 19.11
N GLU A 205 -10.81 -0.83 18.91
CA GLU A 205 -9.79 -0.57 19.92
C GLU A 205 -9.38 0.91 19.89
N THR A 206 -9.04 1.47 21.05
CA THR A 206 -8.65 2.88 21.20
C THR A 206 -7.26 3.07 21.82
N ASP A 207 -6.69 2.00 22.39
CA ASP A 207 -5.32 1.96 22.88
C ASP A 207 -4.34 1.85 21.70
N VAL A 208 -3.54 2.90 21.51
CA VAL A 208 -2.60 3.00 20.39
C VAL A 208 -1.53 1.91 20.44
N GLU A 209 -1.04 1.52 21.62
CA GLU A 209 -0.02 0.46 21.71
C GLU A 209 -0.59 -0.87 21.23
N LYS A 210 -1.84 -1.19 21.58
CA LYS A 210 -2.51 -2.40 21.11
C LYS A 210 -2.85 -2.37 19.61
N ILE A 211 -3.16 -1.20 19.06
CA ILE A 211 -3.36 -1.03 17.61
C ILE A 211 -2.04 -1.32 16.88
N VAL A 212 -0.92 -0.79 17.39
CA VAL A 212 0.42 -1.10 16.85
C VAL A 212 0.73 -2.59 16.97
N ASP A 213 0.40 -3.23 18.10
CA ASP A 213 0.58 -4.68 18.29
C ASP A 213 -0.27 -5.51 17.31
N ALA A 214 -1.49 -5.07 17.01
CA ALA A 214 -2.34 -5.69 15.99
C ALA A 214 -1.69 -5.60 14.61
N GLY A 215 -1.19 -4.43 14.24
CA GLY A 215 -0.42 -4.24 13.02
C GLY A 215 0.81 -5.15 12.94
N LEU A 216 1.59 -5.22 14.02
CA LEU A 216 2.77 -6.09 14.13
C LEU A 216 2.43 -7.58 13.92
N ALA A 217 1.22 -8.02 14.33
CA ALA A 217 0.73 -9.38 14.11
C ALA A 217 0.33 -9.67 12.66
N ALA A 218 0.10 -8.64 11.83
CA ALA A 218 -0.20 -8.77 10.41
C ALA A 218 1.04 -8.90 9.51
N LEU A 219 2.23 -8.61 10.05
CA LEU A 219 3.48 -8.76 9.30
C LEU A 219 3.94 -10.23 9.21
N ASP A 220 4.54 -10.62 8.08
CA ASP A 220 5.30 -11.87 8.01
C ASP A 220 6.42 -11.86 9.06
N ARG A 221 6.67 -13.01 9.69
CA ARG A 221 7.71 -13.16 10.73
C ARG A 221 9.12 -12.82 10.23
N ARG A 222 9.37 -12.88 8.93
CA ARG A 222 10.65 -12.56 8.28
C ARG A 222 10.75 -11.12 7.80
N SER A 223 9.66 -10.35 7.86
CA SER A 223 9.66 -8.97 7.35
C SER A 223 10.62 -8.08 8.13
N ILE A 224 11.39 -7.26 7.40
CA ILE A 224 12.23 -6.22 8.02
C ILE A 224 11.37 -5.21 8.79
N LEU A 225 10.17 -4.92 8.30
CA LEU A 225 9.24 -4.01 8.99
C LEU A 225 8.85 -4.53 10.37
N ARG A 226 8.83 -5.85 10.57
CA ARG A 226 8.58 -6.44 11.90
C ARG A 226 9.69 -6.08 12.89
N ALA A 227 10.94 -6.02 12.43
CA ALA A 227 12.06 -5.55 13.23
C ALA A 227 11.98 -4.04 13.48
N VAL A 228 11.64 -3.26 12.46
CA VAL A 228 11.45 -1.80 12.56
C VAL A 228 10.42 -1.46 13.65
N VAL A 229 9.22 -2.03 13.58
CA VAL A 229 8.15 -1.77 14.58
C VAL A 229 8.61 -2.17 15.98
N GLY A 230 9.23 -3.35 16.11
CA GLY A 230 9.73 -3.85 17.39
C GLY A 230 10.81 -2.96 18.02
N ASP A 231 11.74 -2.44 17.22
CA ASP A 231 12.76 -1.50 17.69
C ASP A 231 12.16 -0.18 18.13
N VAL A 232 11.22 0.39 17.36
CA VAL A 232 10.57 1.65 17.73
C VAL A 232 9.79 1.50 19.05
N GLN A 233 9.10 0.38 19.24
CA GLN A 233 8.45 0.06 20.52
C GLN A 233 9.47 -0.05 21.67
N ALA A 234 10.63 -0.65 21.44
CA ALA A 234 11.69 -0.75 22.44
C ALA A 234 12.29 0.62 22.79
N TRP A 235 12.65 1.42 21.78
CA TRP A 235 13.18 2.77 21.97
C TRP A 235 12.19 3.72 22.62
N PHE A 236 10.89 3.58 22.30
CA PHE A 236 9.81 4.29 22.99
C PHE A 236 9.79 3.95 24.49
N LYS A 237 9.88 2.67 24.85
CA LYS A 237 9.92 2.23 26.26
C LYS A 237 11.16 2.73 27.00
N GLU A 238 12.31 2.76 26.33
CA GLU A 238 13.55 3.31 26.89
C GLU A 238 13.51 4.85 27.03
N ASN A 239 12.81 5.53 26.13
CA ASN A 239 12.80 6.99 26.03
C ASN A 239 11.37 7.56 25.98
N PRO A 240 10.49 7.30 26.98
CA PRO A 240 9.04 7.52 26.89
C PRO A 240 8.61 8.99 26.77
N ALA A 241 9.52 9.93 27.00
CA ALA A 241 9.30 11.38 26.93
C ALA A 241 10.23 12.10 25.93
N ASP A 242 11.09 11.38 25.20
CA ASP A 242 12.09 11.97 24.31
C ASP A 242 12.09 11.27 22.95
N TRP A 243 11.13 11.64 22.12
CA TRP A 243 11.00 11.13 20.75
C TRP A 243 12.23 11.40 19.88
N ARG A 244 13.04 12.42 20.20
CA ARG A 244 14.25 12.75 19.44
C ARG A 244 15.34 11.71 19.62
N LYS A 245 15.42 11.04 20.79
CA LYS A 245 16.32 9.90 20.97
C LYS A 245 15.90 8.71 20.11
N THR A 246 14.60 8.43 20.04
CA THR A 246 14.05 7.39 19.16
C THR A 246 14.29 7.73 17.69
N TRP A 247 14.09 8.99 17.28
CA TRP A 247 14.43 9.45 15.93
C TRP A 247 15.90 9.19 15.59
N LYS A 248 16.83 9.53 16.49
CA LYS A 248 18.28 9.29 16.28
C LYS A 248 18.60 7.80 16.15
N ALA A 249 17.93 6.95 16.92
CA ALA A 249 18.10 5.51 16.85
C ALA A 249 17.55 4.92 15.54
N ILE A 250 16.39 5.39 15.08
CA ILE A 250 15.81 5.06 13.77
C ILE A 250 16.80 5.43 12.66
N HIS A 251 17.20 6.70 12.61
CA HIS A 251 18.12 7.21 11.59
C HIS A 251 19.44 6.43 11.60
N GLY A 252 20.04 6.21 12.78
CA GLY A 252 21.30 5.50 12.91
C GLY A 252 21.25 4.01 12.50
N LYS A 253 20.08 3.37 12.53
CA LYS A 253 19.92 1.95 12.19
C LYS A 253 19.41 1.71 10.77
N TYR A 254 18.51 2.56 10.28
CA TYR A 254 17.73 2.29 9.07
C TYR A 254 18.02 3.24 7.89
N ALA A 255 18.74 4.34 8.10
CA ALA A 255 19.23 5.17 7.00
C ALA A 255 20.55 4.64 6.42
N GLY A 256 21.04 5.25 5.35
CA GLY A 256 22.35 4.97 4.75
C GLY A 256 22.32 4.02 3.54
N HIS A 257 21.14 3.77 2.96
CA HIS A 257 21.02 3.03 1.70
C HIS A 257 21.37 3.90 0.48
N GLY A 258 21.31 5.23 0.64
CA GLY A 258 21.56 6.22 -0.39
C GLY A 258 20.39 6.41 -1.38
N GLY A 259 20.34 7.60 -1.98
CA GLY A 259 19.33 7.96 -2.97
C GLY A 259 17.92 8.00 -2.38
N MET A 260 16.91 7.78 -3.23
CA MET A 260 15.50 7.93 -2.85
C MET A 260 15.04 6.97 -1.74
N ARG A 261 15.74 5.85 -1.50
CA ARG A 261 15.37 4.89 -0.44
C ARG A 261 15.52 5.46 0.96
N ASP A 262 16.44 6.39 1.19
CA ASP A 262 16.62 7.04 2.50
C ASP A 262 15.59 8.16 2.76
N PHE A 263 14.66 8.39 1.83
CA PHE A 263 13.66 9.44 1.90
C PHE A 263 12.25 8.87 1.77
N ASN A 264 12.02 8.05 0.75
CA ASN A 264 10.73 7.48 0.39
C ASN A 264 10.77 5.94 0.51
N GLY A 265 11.59 5.43 1.44
CA GLY A 265 11.73 4.02 1.77
C GLY A 265 10.81 3.56 2.90
N SER A 266 10.30 2.34 2.79
CA SER A 266 9.30 1.76 3.69
C SER A 266 9.75 1.71 5.14
N GLU A 267 11.04 1.51 5.41
CA GLU A 267 11.60 1.29 6.73
C GLU A 267 11.55 2.56 7.60
N LEU A 268 12.10 3.67 7.09
CA LEU A 268 12.15 4.94 7.81
C LEU A 268 10.76 5.54 8.01
N ASN A 269 9.91 5.45 6.98
CA ASN A 269 8.55 5.99 7.02
C ASN A 269 7.61 5.13 7.90
N THR A 270 7.71 3.79 7.87
CA THR A 270 7.03 2.94 8.86
C THR A 270 7.48 3.31 10.28
N ALA A 271 8.78 3.50 10.52
CA ALA A 271 9.29 3.87 11.83
C ALA A 271 8.74 5.24 12.30
N ALA A 272 8.65 6.21 11.40
CA ALA A 272 8.09 7.53 11.65
C ALA A 272 6.60 7.47 12.02
N ILE A 273 5.80 6.68 11.30
CA ILE A 273 4.37 6.46 11.61
C ILE A 273 4.22 5.85 13.00
N ILE A 274 4.92 4.75 13.30
CA ILE A 274 4.84 4.09 14.60
C ILE A 274 5.30 5.03 15.72
N GLY A 275 6.42 5.73 15.53
CA GLY A 275 6.93 6.70 16.50
C GLY A 275 5.90 7.80 16.79
N SER A 276 5.30 8.37 15.74
CA SER A 276 4.30 9.42 15.86
C SER A 276 3.07 8.98 16.64
N LEU A 277 2.59 7.76 16.41
CA LEU A 277 1.47 7.15 17.13
C LEU A 277 1.80 6.94 18.62
N LEU A 278 2.92 6.28 18.93
CA LEU A 278 3.30 5.94 20.30
C LEU A 278 3.55 7.19 21.16
N TYR A 279 4.28 8.17 20.63
CA TYR A 279 4.55 9.42 21.33
C TYR A 279 3.34 10.36 21.35
N GLY A 280 2.46 10.29 20.33
CA GLY A 280 1.22 11.04 20.27
C GLY A 280 0.16 10.55 21.26
N ARG A 281 0.24 9.29 21.72
CA ARG A 281 -0.61 8.71 22.78
C ARG A 281 -2.12 8.92 22.52
N GLY A 282 -2.50 8.88 21.25
CA GLY A 282 -3.87 9.09 20.80
C GLY A 282 -4.36 10.54 20.85
N ASP A 283 -3.50 11.53 21.11
CA ASP A 283 -3.83 12.94 20.84
C ASP A 283 -3.61 13.24 19.35
N PHE A 284 -4.66 13.72 18.68
CA PHE A 284 -4.64 13.91 17.22
C PHE A 284 -3.65 14.99 16.77
N VAL A 285 -3.64 16.13 17.47
CA VAL A 285 -2.79 17.26 17.09
C VAL A 285 -1.32 16.93 17.33
N GLU A 286 -1.03 16.31 18.47
CA GLU A 286 0.33 15.89 18.82
C GLU A 286 0.83 14.77 17.90
N THR A 287 -0.02 13.80 17.53
CA THR A 287 0.34 12.74 16.59
C THR A 287 0.75 13.31 15.23
N LEU A 288 -0.03 14.25 14.67
CA LEU A 288 0.31 14.89 13.39
C LEU A 288 1.55 15.77 13.51
N ARG A 289 1.66 16.57 14.58
CA ARG A 289 2.86 17.37 14.86
C ARG A 289 4.11 16.49 14.92
N LEU A 290 4.02 15.32 15.54
CA LEU A 290 5.11 14.34 15.58
C LEU A 290 5.40 13.76 14.20
N GLY A 291 4.37 13.42 13.40
CA GLY A 291 4.54 13.00 12.00
C GLY A 291 5.38 13.97 11.20
N PHE A 292 5.06 15.27 11.29
CA PHE A 292 5.84 16.34 10.64
C PHE A 292 7.28 16.42 11.14
N ASN A 293 7.50 16.11 12.41
CA ASN A 293 8.79 16.22 13.07
C ASN A 293 9.67 14.97 12.93
N PHE A 294 9.10 13.79 12.72
CA PHE A 294 9.88 12.61 12.38
C PHE A 294 10.51 12.77 10.98
N GLY A 295 9.88 13.50 10.06
CA GLY A 295 10.50 13.86 8.79
C GLY A 295 10.32 12.81 7.71
N TRP A 296 11.31 12.70 6.81
CA TRP A 296 11.24 11.91 5.58
C TRP A 296 9.98 12.28 4.79
N ASP A 297 9.13 11.32 4.45
CA ASP A 297 7.86 11.54 3.77
C ASP A 297 6.78 11.98 4.76
N ALA A 298 6.98 13.18 5.32
CA ALA A 298 6.33 13.62 6.54
C ALA A 298 4.80 13.80 6.42
N ASP A 299 4.32 14.17 5.24
CA ASP A 299 2.92 14.25 4.85
C ASP A 299 2.26 12.87 4.80
N CYS A 300 2.84 11.89 4.10
CA CYS A 300 2.37 10.51 4.10
C CYS A 300 2.34 9.93 5.52
N ASN A 301 3.45 10.07 6.25
CA ASN A 301 3.54 9.56 7.62
C ASN A 301 2.46 10.15 8.53
N ALA A 302 2.21 11.45 8.39
CA ALA A 302 1.16 12.14 9.13
C ALA A 302 -0.24 11.77 8.64
N ALA A 303 -0.46 11.56 7.34
CA ALA A 303 -1.72 11.14 6.77
C ALA A 303 -2.17 9.80 7.35
N THR A 304 -1.32 8.78 7.29
CA THR A 304 -1.64 7.45 7.80
C THR A 304 -1.86 7.46 9.32
N ALA A 305 -0.99 8.12 10.10
CA ALA A 305 -1.17 8.24 11.54
C ALA A 305 -2.44 9.03 11.90
N GLY A 306 -2.74 10.06 11.12
CA GLY A 306 -3.95 10.86 11.19
C GLY A 306 -5.20 10.04 10.91
N ALA A 307 -5.17 9.13 9.94
CA ALA A 307 -6.28 8.23 9.63
C ALA A 307 -6.62 7.33 10.84
N ILE A 308 -5.61 6.69 11.43
CA ILE A 308 -5.78 5.81 12.59
C ILE A 308 -6.37 6.57 13.78
N VAL A 309 -5.76 7.70 14.16
CA VAL A 309 -6.26 8.49 15.31
C VAL A 309 -7.61 9.14 14.98
N GLY A 310 -7.84 9.50 13.71
CA GLY A 310 -9.10 10.01 13.20
C GLY A 310 -10.26 9.02 13.39
N VAL A 311 -10.05 7.73 13.12
CA VAL A 311 -11.03 6.67 13.40
C VAL A 311 -11.32 6.56 14.91
N ILE A 312 -10.30 6.69 15.76
CA ILE A 312 -10.48 6.67 17.23
C ILE A 312 -11.31 7.86 17.70
N LYS A 313 -11.07 9.06 17.15
CA LYS A 313 -11.74 10.30 17.58
C LYS A 313 -13.13 10.48 16.98
N GLY A 314 -13.33 10.09 15.72
CA GLY A 314 -14.53 10.40 14.96
C GLY A 314 -14.62 11.88 14.56
N ARG A 315 -15.32 12.14 13.45
CA ARG A 315 -15.45 13.47 12.84
C ARG A 315 -16.10 14.49 13.77
N LYS A 316 -17.16 14.12 14.48
CA LYS A 316 -17.91 14.98 15.42
C LYS A 316 -16.98 15.61 16.48
N ARG A 317 -16.05 14.82 17.05
CA ARG A 317 -15.11 15.32 18.07
C ARG A 317 -14.05 16.25 17.47
N MET A 318 -13.62 15.98 16.24
CA MET A 318 -12.68 16.84 15.50
C MET A 318 -13.32 18.19 15.17
N ASP A 319 -14.56 18.19 14.64
CA ASP A 319 -15.29 19.42 14.33
C ASP A 319 -15.54 20.28 15.57
N ALA A 320 -15.81 19.65 16.73
CA ALA A 320 -15.99 20.33 18.01
C ALA A 320 -14.75 21.09 18.50
N ARG A 321 -13.57 20.89 17.90
CA ARG A 321 -12.35 21.66 18.18
C ARG A 321 -12.38 23.06 17.57
N GLY A 322 -13.31 23.34 16.64
CA GLY A 322 -13.46 24.64 16.01
C GLY A 322 -12.38 24.94 14.97
N TRP A 323 -11.77 23.91 14.37
CA TRP A 323 -10.81 24.08 13.27
C TRP A 323 -11.48 24.63 12.02
N THR A 324 -10.79 25.53 11.31
CA THR A 324 -11.27 26.06 10.04
C THR A 324 -11.09 25.01 8.95
N ILE A 325 -12.15 24.28 8.62
CA ILE A 325 -12.16 23.24 7.58
C ILE A 325 -13.26 23.55 6.59
N ARG A 326 -12.90 23.88 5.35
CA ARG A 326 -13.86 24.00 4.25
C ARG A 326 -14.12 22.62 3.66
N ASP A 327 -15.40 22.24 3.58
CA ASP A 327 -15.80 20.94 3.03
C ASP A 327 -15.80 20.94 1.50
N THR A 328 -14.60 20.90 0.91
CA THR A 328 -14.38 20.73 -0.53
C THR A 328 -13.20 19.80 -0.75
N TYR A 329 -13.23 19.01 -1.82
CA TYR A 329 -12.12 18.19 -2.28
C TYR A 329 -11.90 18.46 -3.77
N ARG A 330 -10.98 19.37 -4.08
CA ARG A 330 -10.76 19.84 -5.45
C ARG A 330 -9.95 18.85 -6.27
N ASN A 331 -10.47 18.47 -7.43
CA ASN A 331 -9.73 17.70 -8.41
C ASN A 331 -8.73 18.57 -9.17
N LEU A 332 -7.44 18.40 -8.93
CA LEU A 332 -6.37 19.13 -9.64
C LEU A 332 -5.54 18.20 -10.54
N THR A 333 -5.47 16.91 -10.23
CA THR A 333 -4.48 15.98 -10.80
C THR A 333 -5.08 14.71 -11.41
N ARG A 334 -6.40 14.48 -11.30
CA ARG A 334 -7.07 13.24 -11.75
C ARG A 334 -8.16 13.52 -12.81
N PRO A 335 -7.80 13.76 -14.09
CA PRO A 335 -8.76 14.19 -15.11
C PRO A 335 -9.93 13.22 -15.27
N GLY A 336 -11.16 13.74 -15.35
CA GLY A 336 -12.37 12.92 -15.50
C GLY A 336 -12.87 12.25 -14.22
N MET A 337 -12.27 12.57 -13.07
CA MET A 337 -12.85 12.37 -11.74
C MET A 337 -13.82 13.52 -11.39
N PRO A 338 -14.69 13.36 -10.39
CA PRO A 338 -15.66 14.41 -10.01
C PRO A 338 -15.02 15.79 -9.72
N GLU A 339 -15.60 16.86 -10.23
CA GLU A 339 -15.09 18.24 -10.04
C GLU A 339 -15.72 18.95 -8.82
N ASP A 340 -16.81 18.40 -8.29
CA ASP A 340 -17.64 18.95 -7.21
C ASP A 340 -17.59 18.09 -5.93
N GLU A 341 -16.54 17.30 -5.75
CA GLU A 341 -16.37 16.45 -4.57
C GLU A 341 -16.16 17.26 -3.29
N THR A 342 -16.62 16.71 -2.16
CA THR A 342 -16.35 17.24 -0.82
C THR A 342 -15.67 16.20 0.07
N ILE A 343 -15.08 16.63 1.18
CA ILE A 343 -14.50 15.69 2.16
C ILE A 343 -15.63 14.79 2.68
N THR A 344 -16.79 15.37 3.00
CA THR A 344 -17.98 14.62 3.41
C THR A 344 -18.46 13.67 2.30
N GLY A 345 -18.46 14.13 1.05
CA GLY A 345 -18.85 13.36 -0.14
C GLY A 345 -17.98 12.12 -0.32
N TYR A 346 -16.66 12.30 -0.32
CA TYR A 346 -15.71 11.19 -0.37
C TYR A 346 -15.90 10.23 0.81
N GLY A 347 -16.04 10.73 2.04
CA GLY A 347 -16.29 9.89 3.21
C GLY A 347 -17.60 9.09 3.13
N ARG A 348 -18.64 9.62 2.47
CA ARG A 348 -19.89 8.86 2.22
C ARG A 348 -19.66 7.71 1.23
N ARG A 349 -18.79 7.88 0.22
CA ARG A 349 -18.43 6.78 -0.69
C ARG A 349 -17.72 5.67 0.07
N LEU A 350 -16.81 6.01 0.98
CA LEU A 350 -16.16 5.04 1.87
C LEU A 350 -17.19 4.33 2.75
N VAL A 351 -18.17 5.03 3.31
CA VAL A 351 -19.28 4.40 4.05
C VAL A 351 -20.05 3.40 3.17
N ASP A 352 -20.42 3.77 1.95
CA ASP A 352 -21.14 2.86 1.04
C ASP A 352 -20.33 1.59 0.75
N VAL A 353 -19.02 1.73 0.52
CA VAL A 353 -18.11 0.59 0.33
C VAL A 353 -18.00 -0.23 1.62
N ALA A 354 -17.89 0.42 2.79
CA ALA A 354 -17.78 -0.26 4.08
C ALA A 354 -18.99 -1.12 4.41
N GLN A 355 -20.20 -0.60 4.15
CA GLN A 355 -21.44 -1.35 4.30
C GLN A 355 -21.43 -2.61 3.41
N LYS A 356 -20.88 -2.50 2.20
CA LYS A 356 -20.73 -3.65 1.30
C LYS A 356 -19.72 -4.67 1.80
N VAL A 357 -18.59 -4.22 2.34
CA VAL A 357 -17.60 -5.11 2.97
C VAL A 357 -18.24 -5.85 4.13
N ILE A 358 -18.89 -5.15 5.06
CA ILE A 358 -19.58 -5.75 6.21
C ILE A 358 -20.56 -6.84 5.76
N LEU A 359 -21.44 -6.55 4.80
CA LEU A 359 -22.43 -7.51 4.32
C LEU A 359 -21.80 -8.71 3.59
N THR A 360 -20.73 -8.47 2.81
CA THR A 360 -20.05 -9.54 2.06
C THR A 360 -19.31 -10.49 2.99
N HIS A 361 -18.88 -10.01 4.16
CA HIS A 361 -18.08 -10.76 5.14
C HIS A 361 -18.89 -11.25 6.35
N GLY A 362 -20.20 -11.48 6.16
CA GLY A 362 -21.05 -12.15 7.15
C GLY A 362 -21.55 -11.25 8.29
N GLY A 363 -21.38 -9.94 8.16
CA GLY A 363 -22.07 -8.95 8.97
C GLY A 363 -23.49 -8.66 8.47
N GLU A 364 -24.25 -7.91 9.26
CA GLU A 364 -25.65 -7.61 8.96
C GLU A 364 -26.08 -6.25 9.53
N LYS A 365 -27.10 -5.66 8.90
CA LYS A 365 -27.76 -4.44 9.37
C LYS A 365 -28.99 -4.79 10.19
N ARG A 366 -29.06 -4.30 11.43
CA ARG A 366 -30.16 -4.51 12.38
C ARG A 366 -30.77 -3.19 12.82
N VAL A 367 -31.98 -3.29 13.38
CA VAL A 367 -32.61 -2.20 14.12
C VAL A 367 -32.81 -2.66 15.56
N ILE A 368 -32.15 -1.98 16.50
CA ILE A 368 -32.24 -2.25 17.94
C ILE A 368 -32.72 -0.96 18.60
N ASP A 369 -33.84 -1.02 19.31
CA ASP A 369 -34.49 0.12 19.98
C ASP A 369 -34.66 1.35 19.07
N GLY A 370 -35.06 1.11 17.81
CA GLY A 370 -35.28 2.16 16.81
C GLY A 370 -34.01 2.77 16.22
N ARG A 371 -32.82 2.27 16.59
CA ARG A 371 -31.53 2.70 16.04
C ARG A 371 -30.97 1.65 15.09
N THR A 372 -30.38 2.13 14.00
CA THR A 372 -29.66 1.29 13.06
C THR A 372 -28.31 0.86 13.65
N VAL A 373 -28.05 -0.45 13.66
CA VAL A 373 -26.84 -1.06 14.18
C VAL A 373 -26.25 -1.99 13.12
N TRP A 374 -24.94 -1.93 12.95
CA TRP A 374 -24.17 -2.89 12.18
C TRP A 374 -23.57 -3.93 13.09
N ARG A 375 -23.96 -5.20 12.89
CA ARG A 375 -23.32 -6.33 13.53
C ARG A 375 -22.23 -6.84 12.60
N ILE A 376 -20.98 -6.67 13.02
CA ILE A 376 -19.79 -6.90 12.18
C ILE A 376 -19.06 -8.12 12.70
N ALA A 377 -18.75 -9.08 11.81
CA ALA A 377 -17.91 -10.23 12.14
C ALA A 377 -16.47 -9.75 12.22
N VAL A 378 -15.89 -9.71 13.43
CA VAL A 378 -14.52 -9.23 13.61
C VAL A 378 -13.50 -10.29 13.28
N GLU A 379 -12.37 -9.86 12.75
CA GLU A 379 -11.25 -10.75 12.43
C GLU A 379 -10.09 -10.50 13.38
N LYS A 380 -9.36 -11.57 13.70
CA LYS A 380 -8.11 -11.42 14.43
C LYS A 380 -7.03 -10.86 13.50
N PRO A 381 -6.17 -9.94 13.97
CA PRO A 381 -5.00 -9.50 13.21
C PRO A 381 -4.11 -10.69 12.85
N ALA A 382 -3.79 -10.84 11.56
CA ALA A 382 -2.92 -11.89 11.06
C ALA A 382 -2.45 -11.55 9.63
N SER A 383 -1.24 -12.02 9.29
CA SER A 383 -0.70 -11.91 7.93
C SER A 383 -1.57 -12.71 6.94
N VAL A 384 -2.00 -12.03 5.88
CA VAL A 384 -2.76 -12.63 4.77
C VAL A 384 -1.88 -12.91 3.55
N GLU A 385 -0.75 -12.21 3.45
CA GLU A 385 0.30 -12.43 2.46
C GLU A 385 1.66 -12.57 3.13
N ARG A 386 2.24 -13.76 2.98
CA ARG A 386 3.60 -14.04 3.42
C ARG A 386 4.59 -13.54 2.40
N LEU A 387 5.75 -13.08 2.87
CA LEU A 387 6.86 -12.78 1.98
C LEU A 387 7.24 -14.04 1.18
N PRO A 388 7.52 -13.95 -0.12
CA PRO A 388 7.96 -15.11 -0.89
C PRO A 388 9.28 -15.70 -0.34
N GLN A 389 9.56 -16.97 -0.65
CA GLN A 389 10.87 -17.62 -0.50
C GLN A 389 11.41 -17.88 -1.92
N PRO A 390 12.72 -17.75 -2.21
CA PRO A 390 13.52 -16.52 -2.21
C PRO A 390 12.93 -15.40 -3.10
N ILE A 391 13.61 -14.24 -3.06
CA ILE A 391 13.21 -12.91 -3.53
C ILE A 391 12.79 -12.79 -4.99
N ASP A 392 13.07 -13.80 -5.81
CA ASP A 392 12.54 -13.80 -7.15
C ASP A 392 11.74 -15.06 -7.45
N ARG A 393 10.43 -14.87 -7.53
CA ARG A 393 9.61 -15.59 -8.52
C ARG A 393 10.08 -15.31 -9.95
N LEU A 394 11.36 -14.97 -10.19
CA LEU A 394 11.94 -14.70 -11.50
C LEU A 394 11.74 -15.90 -12.39
N GLU A 395 12.00 -17.10 -11.91
CA GLU A 395 11.85 -18.32 -12.70
C GLU A 395 10.39 -18.59 -13.04
N GLU A 396 9.46 -18.38 -12.11
CA GLU A 396 8.03 -18.49 -12.36
C GLU A 396 7.55 -17.42 -13.35
N LEU A 397 7.92 -16.15 -13.14
CA LEU A 397 7.59 -15.03 -14.02
C LEU A 397 8.19 -15.22 -15.41
N ARG A 398 9.46 -15.63 -15.49
CA ARG A 398 10.16 -15.99 -16.72
C ARG A 398 9.43 -17.11 -17.45
N SER A 399 9.12 -18.20 -16.76
CA SER A 399 8.39 -19.33 -17.36
C SER A 399 7.02 -18.92 -17.89
N ALA A 400 6.30 -18.06 -17.15
CA ALA A 400 4.99 -17.57 -17.54
C ALA A 400 5.04 -16.56 -18.70
N LEU A 401 6.04 -15.69 -18.74
CA LEU A 401 6.11 -14.57 -19.68
C LEU A 401 6.96 -14.85 -20.92
N LEU A 402 7.88 -15.82 -20.90
CA LEU A 402 8.73 -16.14 -22.04
C LEU A 402 7.97 -16.47 -23.33
N PRO A 403 6.85 -17.23 -23.32
CA PRO A 403 6.04 -17.43 -24.52
C PRO A 403 5.52 -16.11 -25.10
N ARG A 404 5.08 -15.19 -24.24
CA ARG A 404 4.60 -13.86 -24.65
C ARG A 404 5.74 -12.99 -25.17
N ILE A 405 6.89 -12.98 -24.52
CA ILE A 405 8.10 -12.27 -24.99
C ILE A 405 8.44 -12.71 -26.41
N ARG A 406 8.49 -14.01 -26.67
CA ARG A 406 8.80 -14.57 -28.00
C ARG A 406 7.75 -14.18 -29.05
N GLN A 407 6.47 -14.14 -28.68
CA GLN A 407 5.40 -13.67 -29.58
C GLN A 407 5.55 -12.18 -29.90
N ASP A 408 5.85 -11.37 -28.89
CA ASP A 408 5.91 -9.91 -28.98
C ASP A 408 7.12 -9.40 -29.80
N LEU A 409 8.20 -10.18 -29.89
CA LEU A 409 9.39 -9.86 -30.71
C LEU A 409 9.06 -9.57 -32.19
N THR A 410 8.02 -10.18 -32.72
CA THR A 410 7.59 -9.97 -34.12
C THR A 410 6.29 -9.15 -34.21
N GLY A 411 5.84 -8.55 -33.11
CA GLY A 411 4.59 -7.80 -33.02
C GLY A 411 4.72 -6.34 -33.47
N THR A 412 3.81 -5.49 -32.98
CA THR A 412 3.85 -4.04 -33.19
C THR A 412 5.08 -3.41 -32.51
N THR A 413 5.39 -2.14 -32.80
CA THR A 413 6.46 -1.41 -32.11
C THR A 413 6.32 -1.46 -30.59
N ARG A 414 5.09 -1.35 -30.06
CA ARG A 414 4.82 -1.45 -28.62
C ARG A 414 5.09 -2.86 -28.09
N ASP A 415 4.68 -3.89 -28.82
CA ASP A 415 4.93 -5.28 -28.43
C ASP A 415 6.43 -5.58 -28.39
N ARG A 416 7.16 -5.15 -29.41
CA ARG A 416 8.61 -5.27 -29.50
C ARG A 416 9.33 -4.58 -28.33
N ALA A 417 8.94 -3.35 -28.01
CA ALA A 417 9.48 -2.63 -26.85
C ALA A 417 9.19 -3.37 -25.54
N ARG A 418 7.97 -3.92 -25.38
CA ARG A 418 7.58 -4.75 -24.24
C ARG A 418 8.43 -6.02 -24.14
N ALA A 419 8.65 -6.72 -25.25
CA ALA A 419 9.49 -7.91 -25.30
C ALA A 419 10.92 -7.59 -24.85
N ALA A 420 11.52 -6.52 -25.37
CA ALA A 420 12.86 -6.08 -24.98
C ALA A 420 12.96 -5.80 -23.48
N TYR A 421 12.01 -5.05 -22.94
CA TYR A 421 11.99 -4.70 -21.52
C TYR A 421 11.85 -5.94 -20.63
N LEU A 422 10.84 -6.78 -20.89
CA LEU A 422 10.60 -7.99 -20.12
C LEU A 422 11.77 -8.96 -20.21
N ALA A 423 12.40 -9.11 -21.37
CA ALA A 423 13.58 -9.96 -21.51
C ALA A 423 14.75 -9.48 -20.64
N MET A 424 15.03 -8.17 -20.60
CA MET A 424 16.09 -7.64 -19.72
C MET A 424 15.73 -7.83 -18.24
N ALA A 425 14.50 -7.51 -17.86
CA ALA A 425 13.98 -7.68 -16.50
C ALA A 425 14.11 -9.14 -16.01
N LEU A 426 13.78 -10.09 -16.88
CA LEU A 426 13.76 -11.52 -16.57
C LEU A 426 15.09 -12.25 -16.84
N GLY A 427 16.09 -11.55 -17.37
CA GLY A 427 17.42 -12.11 -17.63
C GLY A 427 17.51 -12.99 -18.87
N GLU A 428 16.69 -12.73 -19.88
CA GLU A 428 16.60 -13.47 -21.15
C GLU A 428 17.23 -12.72 -22.34
N ALA A 429 17.79 -11.53 -22.10
CA ALA A 429 18.32 -10.67 -23.16
C ALA A 429 19.44 -11.32 -23.98
N GLU A 430 20.40 -12.00 -23.33
CA GLU A 430 21.52 -12.67 -24.01
C GLU A 430 21.02 -13.83 -24.88
N THR A 431 20.17 -14.70 -24.32
CA THR A 431 19.56 -15.82 -25.04
C THR A 431 18.81 -15.35 -26.29
N LEU A 432 18.01 -14.27 -26.18
CA LEU A 432 17.25 -13.76 -27.32
C LEU A 432 18.13 -13.05 -28.35
N ALA A 433 19.23 -12.41 -27.92
CA ALA A 433 20.20 -11.83 -28.83
C ALA A 433 20.90 -12.89 -29.69
N GLU A 434 21.13 -14.09 -29.14
CA GLU A 434 21.71 -15.24 -29.84
C GLU A 434 20.68 -15.96 -30.74
N ASP A 435 19.50 -16.27 -30.18
CA ASP A 435 18.47 -17.06 -30.87
C ASP A 435 17.73 -16.29 -31.97
N ARG A 436 17.55 -14.98 -31.79
CA ARG A 436 16.70 -14.10 -32.62
C ARG A 436 17.35 -12.73 -32.86
N PRO A 437 18.58 -12.66 -33.43
CA PRO A 437 19.37 -11.43 -33.44
C PRO A 437 18.69 -10.24 -34.14
N ILE A 438 17.99 -10.48 -35.26
CA ILE A 438 17.29 -9.41 -36.01
C ILE A 438 16.09 -8.90 -35.22
N ASP A 439 15.20 -9.80 -34.78
CA ASP A 439 14.01 -9.43 -34.03
C ASP A 439 14.39 -8.73 -32.70
N TRP A 440 15.46 -9.18 -32.05
CA TRP A 440 16.00 -8.58 -30.84
C TRP A 440 16.51 -7.15 -31.06
N GLN A 441 17.26 -6.90 -32.15
CA GLN A 441 17.71 -5.55 -32.50
C GLN A 441 16.54 -4.61 -32.79
N GLU A 442 15.51 -5.08 -33.49
CA GLU A 442 14.29 -4.30 -33.73
C GLU A 442 13.53 -4.02 -32.42
N ALA A 443 13.51 -4.97 -31.48
CA ALA A 443 12.93 -4.81 -30.16
C ALA A 443 13.65 -3.77 -29.30
N LEU A 444 14.99 -3.78 -29.30
CA LEU A 444 15.79 -2.76 -28.63
C LEU A 444 15.61 -1.38 -29.26
N ALA A 445 15.57 -1.30 -30.59
CA ALA A 445 15.31 -0.05 -31.29
C ALA A 445 13.94 0.54 -30.93
N ALA A 446 12.91 -0.31 -30.79
CA ALA A 446 11.59 0.09 -30.35
C ALA A 446 11.61 0.63 -28.91
N LEU A 447 12.22 -0.10 -27.97
CA LEU A 447 12.33 0.31 -26.55
C LEU A 447 13.14 1.60 -26.38
N LYS A 448 14.16 1.82 -27.20
CA LYS A 448 14.98 3.05 -27.17
C LYS A 448 14.17 4.33 -27.43
N THR A 449 12.99 4.22 -28.03
CA THR A 449 12.09 5.37 -28.24
C THR A 449 11.33 5.76 -26.97
N ASP A 450 11.19 4.85 -25.99
CA ASP A 450 10.56 5.13 -24.70
C ASP A 450 11.55 5.79 -23.73
N ARG A 451 11.76 7.09 -23.96
CA ARG A 451 12.72 7.89 -23.18
C ARG A 451 12.30 8.07 -21.72
N GLN A 452 11.00 8.06 -21.42
CA GLN A 452 10.51 8.24 -20.05
C GLN A 452 10.83 7.00 -19.21
N LEU A 453 10.50 5.80 -19.72
CA LEU A 453 10.82 4.55 -19.04
C LEU A 453 12.32 4.36 -18.81
N LEU A 454 13.15 4.65 -19.81
CA LEU A 454 14.60 4.53 -19.69
C LEU A 454 15.18 5.55 -18.69
N THR A 455 14.67 6.78 -18.69
CA THR A 455 15.07 7.79 -17.69
C THR A 455 14.70 7.34 -16.28
N ALA A 456 13.48 6.87 -16.07
CA ALA A 456 13.02 6.38 -14.77
C ALA A 456 13.80 5.13 -14.32
N LEU A 457 14.16 4.22 -15.23
CA LEU A 457 14.98 3.04 -14.94
C LEU A 457 16.38 3.43 -14.45
N PHE A 458 17.05 4.34 -15.14
CA PHE A 458 18.41 4.74 -14.78
C PHE A 458 18.49 5.72 -13.60
N LYS A 459 17.37 6.38 -13.25
CA LYS A 459 17.24 7.19 -12.01
C LYS A 459 17.02 6.32 -10.76
N ALA A 460 16.52 5.10 -10.92
CA ALA A 460 16.25 4.20 -9.81
C ALA A 460 17.52 3.91 -8.98
N PRO A 461 17.43 3.88 -7.63
CA PRO A 461 18.59 3.63 -6.78
C PRO A 461 19.29 2.31 -7.13
N PRO A 462 20.64 2.28 -7.25
CA PRO A 462 21.37 1.05 -7.57
C PRO A 462 21.12 -0.10 -6.60
N SER A 463 20.81 0.21 -5.33
CA SER A 463 20.45 -0.79 -4.30
C SER A 463 19.23 -1.64 -4.67
N ALA A 464 18.37 -1.17 -5.58
CA ALA A 464 17.20 -1.89 -6.06
C ALA A 464 17.25 -2.18 -7.58
N ALA A 465 17.95 -1.37 -8.36
CA ALA A 465 17.87 -1.39 -9.83
C ALA A 465 19.10 -1.97 -10.54
N LYS A 466 20.21 -2.20 -9.83
CA LYS A 466 21.53 -2.46 -10.44
C LYS A 466 21.50 -3.60 -11.48
N ALA A 467 20.88 -4.74 -11.15
CA ALA A 467 20.86 -5.89 -12.05
C ALA A 467 20.16 -5.56 -13.39
N LEU A 468 19.03 -4.86 -13.35
CA LEU A 468 18.29 -4.45 -14.55
C LEU A 468 19.04 -3.35 -15.33
N GLN A 469 19.64 -2.39 -14.61
CA GLN A 469 20.47 -1.35 -15.23
C GLN A 469 21.69 -1.93 -15.95
N ASP A 470 22.39 -2.89 -15.34
CA ASP A 470 23.55 -3.55 -15.94
C ASP A 470 23.15 -4.33 -17.22
N ARG A 471 22.03 -5.06 -17.19
CA ARG A 471 21.49 -5.74 -18.38
C ARG A 471 21.05 -4.77 -19.47
N ALA A 472 20.44 -3.64 -19.11
CA ALA A 472 20.09 -2.60 -20.07
C ALA A 472 21.33 -2.01 -20.74
N ARG A 473 22.40 -1.76 -19.98
CA ARG A 473 23.68 -1.30 -20.54
C ARG A 473 24.33 -2.34 -21.44
N ALA A 474 24.33 -3.61 -21.04
CA ALA A 474 24.83 -4.72 -21.87
C ALA A 474 24.05 -4.84 -23.20
N ALA A 475 22.75 -4.52 -23.19
CA ALA A 475 21.92 -4.45 -24.39
C ALA A 475 22.10 -3.15 -25.22
N GLY A 476 23.03 -2.26 -24.85
CA GLY A 476 23.31 -1.01 -25.57
C GLY A 476 22.31 0.12 -25.31
N LEU A 477 21.54 0.04 -24.22
CA LEU A 477 20.68 1.14 -23.76
C LEU A 477 21.45 2.05 -22.81
N GLU A 478 21.23 3.35 -22.96
CA GLU A 478 21.89 4.39 -22.18
C GLU A 478 20.86 5.34 -21.58
N VAL A 479 21.31 6.17 -20.64
CA VAL A 479 20.49 7.25 -20.10
C VAL A 479 20.14 8.19 -21.25
N PRO A 480 18.85 8.46 -21.54
CA PRO A 480 18.48 9.41 -22.57
C PRO A 480 19.12 10.77 -22.28
N THR A 481 19.90 11.30 -23.22
CA THR A 481 20.49 12.64 -23.09
C THR A 481 19.36 13.66 -23.06
N THR A 482 19.19 14.41 -21.98
CA THR A 482 18.20 15.49 -21.93
C THR A 482 18.49 16.46 -23.08
N SER A 483 17.65 16.49 -24.11
CA SER A 483 17.54 17.72 -24.90
C SER A 483 17.02 18.77 -23.92
N PRO A 484 17.69 19.93 -23.77
CA PRO A 484 17.13 21.01 -22.98
C PRO A 484 15.79 21.39 -23.63
N SER A 485 14.69 21.11 -22.94
CA SER A 485 13.35 21.60 -23.26
C SER A 485 13.06 22.80 -22.40
#